data_AF-A0A430B9N9-F1
#
_entry.id   AF-A0A430B9N9-F1
#
_cell.length_a   1.000
_cell.length_b   1.000
_cell.length_c   1.000
_cell.angle_alpha   90.00
_cell.angle_beta   90.00
_cell.angle_gamma   90.00
#
_symmetry.space_group_name_H-M   'P 1'
#
loop_
_entity.id
_entity.type
_entity.pdbx_description
1 polymer ?
#
loop_
_entity_poly.entity_id
_entity_poly.type
_entity_poly.pdbx_seq_one_letter_code
_entity_poly.pdbx_strand_id
1 'polypeptide(L)'
;MTFLEALRRTSDVRLAAEEAGTSAQAAYGLRDRDAAFARAWQAAILGGYEDLELRLLAAARGTAKEEGFDPAIALALIRRQDARTKDGAGSAAVETVSPAEVQAELLRRIAALAPPAP
;
A
#
# COMPACT_ATOMS: atom_id res chain seq x y z
N MET A 1 -15.62 4.07 10.04
CA MET A 1 -14.53 3.55 9.18
C MET A 1 -14.45 2.05 9.41
N THR A 2 -14.25 1.26 8.36
CA THR A 2 -14.07 -0.20 8.53
C THR A 2 -12.64 -0.53 8.94
N PHE A 3 -12.42 -1.72 9.52
CA PHE A 3 -11.08 -2.16 9.90
C PHE A 3 -10.10 -2.17 8.72
N LEU A 4 -10.53 -2.61 7.52
CA LEU A 4 -9.65 -2.68 6.35
C LEU A 4 -9.31 -1.30 5.79
N GLU A 5 -10.25 -0.35 5.82
CA GLU A 5 -9.98 1.05 5.48
C GLU A 5 -8.99 1.69 6.44
N ALA A 6 -9.20 1.48 7.75
CA ALA A 6 -8.29 1.98 8.78
C ALA A 6 -6.89 1.34 8.64
N LEU A 7 -6.83 0.03 8.38
CA LEU A 7 -5.58 -0.71 8.18
C LEU A 7 -4.79 -0.20 6.98
N ARG A 8 -5.45 0.07 5.85
CA ARG A 8 -4.79 0.70 4.70
C ARG A 8 -4.21 2.06 5.07
N ARG A 9 -4.97 2.87 5.79
CA ARG A 9 -4.56 4.24 6.12
C ARG A 9 -3.40 4.30 7.10
N THR A 10 -3.40 3.45 8.13
CA THR A 10 -2.43 3.48 9.23
C THR A 10 -1.26 2.53 9.02
N SER A 11 -1.45 1.46 8.23
CA SER A 11 -0.52 0.31 8.16
C SER A 11 -0.18 -0.28 9.53
N ASP A 12 -0.99 -0.01 10.56
CA ASP A 12 -0.82 -0.47 11.94
C ASP A 12 -2.12 -1.11 12.43
N VAL A 13 -2.04 -2.39 12.79
CA VAL A 13 -3.18 -3.22 13.17
C VAL A 13 -3.82 -2.75 14.48
N ARG A 14 -3.03 -2.23 15.44
CA ARG A 14 -3.56 -1.75 16.72
C ARG A 14 -4.36 -0.47 16.51
N LEU A 15 -3.78 0.50 15.80
CA LEU A 15 -4.47 1.75 15.46
C LEU A 15 -5.71 1.49 14.59
N ALA A 16 -5.59 0.58 13.60
CA ALA A 16 -6.72 0.21 12.77
C ALA A 16 -7.87 -0.45 13.54
N ALA A 17 -7.54 -1.27 14.54
CA ALA A 17 -8.53 -1.89 15.42
C ALA A 17 -9.23 -0.85 16.30
N GLU A 18 -8.46 0.07 16.89
CA GLU A 18 -8.99 1.17 17.69
C GLU A 18 -9.96 2.04 16.87
N GLU A 19 -9.56 2.47 15.68
CA GLU A 19 -10.37 3.32 14.79
C GLU A 19 -11.64 2.63 14.27
N ALA A 20 -11.59 1.31 14.11
CA ALA A 20 -12.72 0.50 13.69
C ALA A 20 -13.58 0.03 14.87
N GLY A 21 -13.24 0.40 16.12
CA GLY A 21 -13.98 -0.02 17.32
C GLY A 21 -13.93 -1.53 17.57
N THR A 22 -12.84 -2.19 17.20
CA THR A 22 -12.62 -3.63 17.37
C THR A 22 -11.32 -3.93 18.12
N SER A 23 -10.93 -5.20 18.23
CA SER A 23 -9.66 -5.62 18.82
C SER A 23 -8.74 -6.26 17.77
N ALA A 24 -7.43 -6.03 17.92
CA ALA A 24 -6.43 -6.66 17.06
C ALA A 24 -6.53 -8.20 17.11
N GLN A 25 -6.82 -8.77 18.28
CA GLN A 25 -7.01 -10.21 18.44
C GLN A 25 -8.20 -10.74 17.64
N ALA A 26 -9.34 -10.02 17.66
CA ALA A 26 -10.50 -10.40 16.85
C ALA A 26 -10.20 -10.30 15.34
N ALA A 27 -9.45 -9.27 14.94
CA ALA A 27 -9.04 -9.07 13.55
C ALA A 27 -8.12 -10.19 13.04
N TYR A 28 -7.11 -10.59 13.83
CA TYR A 28 -6.27 -11.75 13.52
C TYR A 28 -7.07 -13.06 13.50
N GLY A 29 -7.94 -13.28 14.48
CA GLY A 29 -8.79 -14.47 14.52
C GLY A 29 -9.73 -14.57 13.31
N LEU A 30 -10.22 -13.43 12.79
CA LEU A 30 -10.97 -13.39 11.54
C LEU A 30 -10.10 -13.68 10.32
N ARG A 31 -8.89 -13.13 10.26
CA ARG A 31 -7.92 -13.40 9.19
C ARG A 31 -7.58 -14.89 9.07
N ASP A 32 -7.45 -15.59 10.18
CA ASP A 32 -7.04 -17.00 10.17
C ASP A 32 -8.17 -17.94 9.73
N ARG A 33 -9.44 -17.55 9.91
CA ARG A 33 -10.62 -18.38 9.56
C ARG A 33 -11.33 -17.99 8.27
N ASP A 34 -11.11 -16.76 7.77
CA ASP A 34 -11.77 -16.24 6.57
C ASP A 34 -10.73 -15.85 5.52
N ALA A 35 -10.62 -16.69 4.48
CA ALA A 35 -9.68 -16.47 3.39
C ALA A 35 -9.98 -15.23 2.55
N ALA A 36 -11.25 -14.80 2.44
CA ALA A 36 -11.60 -13.57 1.74
C ALA A 36 -11.15 -12.35 2.54
N PHE A 37 -11.36 -12.37 3.85
CA PHE A 37 -10.85 -11.33 4.74
C PHE A 37 -9.32 -11.29 4.75
N ALA A 38 -8.65 -12.45 4.73
CA ALA A 38 -7.19 -12.51 4.63
C ALA A 38 -6.64 -11.89 3.33
N ARG A 39 -7.31 -12.11 2.19
CA ARG A 39 -6.94 -11.46 0.92
C ARG A 39 -7.16 -9.95 0.98
N ALA A 40 -8.30 -9.52 1.52
CA ALA A 40 -8.60 -8.09 1.65
C ALA A 40 -7.64 -7.38 2.63
N TRP A 41 -7.22 -8.07 3.69
CA TRP A 41 -6.16 -7.61 4.60
C TRP A 41 -4.84 -7.37 3.86
N GLN A 42 -4.39 -8.36 3.08
CA GLN A 42 -3.15 -8.22 2.31
C GLN A 42 -3.24 -7.06 1.32
N ALA A 43 -4.38 -6.91 0.62
CA ALA A 43 -4.62 -5.78 -0.26
C ALA A 43 -4.59 -4.44 0.47
N ALA A 44 -5.17 -4.35 1.68
CA ALA A 44 -5.13 -3.14 2.50
C ALA A 44 -3.70 -2.77 2.91
N ILE A 45 -2.89 -3.74 3.33
CA ILE A 45 -1.48 -3.53 3.68
C ILE A 45 -0.67 -3.03 2.46
N LEU A 46 -0.82 -3.68 1.30
CA LEU A 46 -0.12 -3.28 0.09
C LEU A 46 -0.51 -1.86 -0.34
N GLY A 47 -1.81 -1.56 -0.39
CA GLY A 47 -2.28 -0.22 -0.71
C GLY A 47 -1.84 0.84 0.31
N GLY A 48 -1.69 0.47 1.59
CA GLY A 48 -1.16 1.37 2.61
C GLY A 48 0.31 1.71 2.41
N TYR A 49 1.12 0.74 1.98
CA TYR A 49 2.51 0.97 1.60
C TYR A 49 2.64 1.82 0.33
N GLU A 50 1.82 1.59 -0.68
CA GLU A 50 1.77 2.44 -1.88
C GLU A 50 1.40 3.89 -1.53
N ASP A 51 0.37 4.08 -0.70
CA ASP A 51 -0.07 5.40 -0.25
C ASP A 51 1.04 6.10 0.57
N LEU A 52 1.77 5.35 1.40
CA LEU A 52 2.91 5.86 2.14
C LEU A 52 4.03 6.26 1.17
N GLU A 53 4.43 5.37 0.25
CA GLU A 53 5.50 5.61 -0.73
C GLU A 53 5.25 6.88 -1.54
N LEU A 54 4.02 7.10 -2.01
CA LEU A 54 3.64 8.32 -2.72
C LEU A 54 3.83 9.58 -1.85
N ARG A 55 3.46 9.52 -0.56
CA ARG A 55 3.72 10.63 0.38
C ARG A 55 5.22 10.84 0.61
N LEU A 56 6.01 9.76 0.71
CA LEU A 56 7.48 9.82 0.79
C LEU A 56 8.09 10.53 -0.42
N LEU A 57 7.65 10.16 -1.62
CA LEU A 57 8.10 10.79 -2.86
C LEU A 57 7.68 12.26 -2.93
N ALA A 58 6.45 12.59 -2.55
CA ALA A 58 5.95 13.96 -2.57
C ALA A 58 6.71 14.88 -1.60
N ALA A 59 7.03 14.38 -0.39
CA ALA A 59 7.82 15.11 0.59
C ALA A 59 9.29 15.25 0.15
N ALA A 60 9.90 14.18 -0.38
CA ALA A 60 11.28 14.23 -0.90
C ALA A 60 11.45 15.23 -2.05
N ARG A 61 10.40 15.41 -2.88
CA ARG A 61 10.36 16.43 -3.94
C ARG A 61 10.04 17.83 -3.43
N GLY A 62 9.73 18.00 -2.15
CA GLY A 62 9.26 19.27 -1.57
C GLY A 62 7.86 19.69 -2.04
N THR A 63 7.12 18.79 -2.68
CA THR A 63 5.76 19.04 -3.20
C THR A 63 4.67 18.84 -2.16
N ALA A 64 5.01 18.20 -1.03
CA ALA A 64 4.18 18.12 0.17
C ALA A 64 4.97 18.63 1.37
N LYS A 65 4.35 19.48 2.20
CA LYS A 65 4.89 19.87 3.50
C LYS A 65 4.26 18.99 4.57
N GLU A 66 4.90 17.87 4.88
CA GLU A 66 4.54 17.09 6.07
C GLU A 66 5.53 17.42 7.18
N GLU A 67 5.05 18.08 8.23
CA GLU A 67 5.88 18.37 9.40
C GLU A 67 6.26 17.08 10.13
N GLY A 68 7.54 16.95 10.53
CA GLY A 68 8.05 15.77 11.22
C GLY A 68 8.44 14.59 10.30
N PHE A 69 8.46 14.81 8.99
CA PHE A 69 8.76 13.77 8.00
C PHE A 69 10.22 13.79 7.54
N ASP A 70 10.95 12.69 7.77
CA ASP A 70 12.34 12.52 7.32
C ASP A 70 12.40 11.50 6.15
N PRO A 71 12.66 11.96 4.91
CA PRO A 71 12.80 11.09 3.73
C PRO A 71 13.87 10.00 3.86
N ALA A 72 14.90 10.19 4.70
CA ALA A 72 15.95 9.19 4.92
C ALA A 72 15.45 8.03 5.79
N ILE A 73 14.70 8.32 6.86
CA ILE A 73 14.04 7.32 7.72
C ILE A 73 13.06 6.50 6.89
N ALA A 74 12.27 7.19 6.08
CA ALA A 74 11.31 6.62 5.14
C ALA A 74 11.91 5.60 4.16
N LEU A 75 12.97 5.99 3.44
CA LEU A 75 13.69 5.10 2.52
C LEU A 75 14.32 3.90 3.23
N ALA A 76 14.82 4.08 4.46
CA ALA A 76 15.37 2.97 5.25
C ALA A 76 14.29 1.95 5.64
N LEU A 77 13.07 2.40 5.94
CA LEU A 77 11.94 1.53 6.26
C LEU A 77 11.46 0.71 5.05
N ILE A 78 11.40 1.31 3.86
CA ILE A 78 11.06 0.58 2.62
C ILE A 78 12.07 -0.54 2.36
N ARG A 79 13.37 -0.24 2.40
CA ARG A 79 14.42 -1.26 2.17
C ARG A 79 14.30 -2.45 3.14
N ARG A 80 13.94 -2.17 4.40
CA ARG A 80 13.71 -3.22 5.41
C ARG A 80 12.47 -4.06 5.12
N GLN A 81 11.46 -3.49 4.46
CA GLN A 81 10.25 -4.21 4.04
C GLN A 81 10.51 -5.06 2.80
N ASP A 82 11.26 -4.56 1.82
CA ASP A 82 11.68 -5.32 0.64
C ASP A 82 12.51 -6.55 1.02
N ALA A 83 13.41 -6.42 1.99
CA ALA A 83 14.14 -7.56 2.52
C ALA A 83 13.18 -8.58 3.16
N ARG A 84 12.25 -8.13 4.01
CA ARG A 84 11.28 -9.03 4.67
C ARG A 84 10.32 -9.73 3.71
N THR A 85 9.91 -9.07 2.64
CA THR A 85 9.05 -9.66 1.61
C THR A 85 9.84 -10.66 0.76
N LYS A 86 11.11 -10.39 0.44
CA LYS A 86 11.99 -11.36 -0.24
C LYS A 86 12.35 -12.56 0.63
N ASP A 87 12.52 -12.38 1.94
CA ASP A 87 12.83 -13.45 2.88
C ASP A 87 11.59 -14.32 3.20
N GLY A 88 10.38 -13.77 3.10
CA GLY A 88 9.11 -14.48 3.31
C GLY A 88 8.47 -15.05 2.04
N ALA A 89 8.83 -14.54 0.87
CA ALA A 89 8.34 -15.03 -0.41
C ALA A 89 9.32 -16.06 -0.98
N GLY A 90 9.08 -17.33 -0.64
CA GLY A 90 9.44 -18.41 -1.56
C GLY A 90 8.87 -18.07 -2.95
N SER A 91 9.79 -17.94 -3.91
CA SER A 91 9.60 -17.57 -5.31
C SER A 91 8.26 -18.01 -5.91
N ALA A 92 7.34 -17.07 -6.06
CA ALA A 92 6.29 -17.14 -7.08
C ALA A 92 6.69 -16.14 -8.16
N ALA A 93 7.11 -16.67 -9.31
CA ALA A 93 7.56 -15.90 -10.46
C ALA A 93 6.50 -14.87 -10.86
N VAL A 94 6.79 -13.59 -10.57
CA VAL A 94 6.05 -12.47 -11.14
C VAL A 94 6.52 -12.38 -12.60
N GLU A 95 5.63 -12.71 -13.52
CA GLU A 95 5.85 -12.57 -14.95
C GLU A 95 6.21 -11.10 -15.25
N THR A 96 7.42 -10.88 -15.74
CA THR A 96 7.96 -9.54 -15.99
C THR A 96 7.32 -8.95 -17.22
N VAL A 97 6.28 -8.15 -17.03
CA VAL A 97 5.74 -7.27 -18.09
C VAL A 97 6.78 -6.19 -18.38
N SER A 98 7.06 -5.93 -19.65
CA SER A 98 8.06 -4.94 -20.04
C SER A 98 7.65 -3.54 -19.58
N PRO A 99 8.58 -2.70 -19.09
CA PRO A 99 8.30 -1.31 -18.76
C PRO A 99 7.61 -0.54 -19.90
N ALA A 100 7.89 -0.91 -21.16
CA ALA A 100 7.25 -0.30 -22.33
C ALA A 100 5.77 -0.66 -22.47
N GLU A 101 5.38 -1.87 -22.07
CA GLU A 101 3.98 -2.33 -22.13
C GLU A 101 3.15 -1.66 -21.02
N VAL A 102 3.73 -1.54 -19.82
CA VAL A 102 3.14 -0.77 -18.72
C VAL A 102 2.96 0.69 -19.12
N GLN A 103 3.97 1.31 -19.76
CA GLN A 103 3.89 2.67 -20.27
C GLN A 103 2.77 2.85 -21.30
N ALA A 104 2.66 1.94 -22.27
CA ALA A 104 1.64 2.00 -23.32
C ALA A 104 0.22 1.84 -22.76
N GLU A 105 0.05 0.95 -21.78
CA GLU A 105 -1.23 0.75 -21.09
C GLU A 105 -1.63 1.98 -20.27
N LEU A 106 -0.69 2.57 -19.52
CA LEU A 106 -0.93 3.78 -18.73
C LEU A 106 -1.36 4.96 -19.61
N LEU A 107 -0.68 5.16 -20.74
CA LEU A 107 -1.05 6.21 -21.70
C LEU A 107 -2.45 6.01 -22.27
N ARG A 108 -2.84 4.76 -22.57
CA ARG A 108 -4.20 4.43 -23.04
C ARG A 108 -5.26 4.79 -22.00
N ARG A 109 -5.01 4.47 -20.72
CA ARG A 109 -5.93 4.75 -19.61
C ARG A 109 -6.06 6.26 -19.33
N ILE A 110 -4.95 7.00 -19.38
CA ILE A 110 -4.97 8.47 -19.21
C ILE A 110 -5.76 9.13 -20.35
N ALA A 111 -5.57 8.68 -21.59
CA ALA A 111 -6.33 9.19 -22.74
C ALA A 111 -7.84 8.93 -22.59
N ALA A 112 -8.23 7.79 -22.02
CA ALA A 112 -9.64 7.46 -21.76
C ALA A 112 -10.27 8.29 -20.62
N LEU A 113 -9.46 8.91 -19.76
CA LEU A 113 -9.90 9.77 -18.65
C LEU A 113 -9.90 11.27 -19.01
N ALA A 114 -9.35 11.64 -20.18
CA ALA A 114 -9.40 13.02 -20.66
C ALA A 114 -10.81 13.35 -21.19
N PRO A 115 -11.42 14.48 -20.81
CA PRO A 115 -12.69 14.91 -21.41
C PRO A 115 -12.52 15.17 -22.91
N PRO A 116 -13.55 14.94 -23.74
CA PRO A 116 -13.46 15.22 -25.17
C PRO A 116 -13.16 16.71 -25.39
N ALA A 117 -12.20 17.00 -26.27
CA ALA A 117 -11.85 18.37 -26.66
C ALA A 117 -13.10 19.11 -27.22
N PRO A 118 -13.21 20.43 -27.00
CA PRO A 118 -14.37 21.22 -27.41
C PRO A 118 -14.58 21.27 -28.92
#